data_AF-X1GRW1-F1
#
_entry.id   AF-X1GRW1-F1
#
_cell.length_a   1.000
_cell.length_b   1.000
_cell.length_c   1.000
_cell.angle_alpha   90.00
_cell.angle_beta   90.00
_cell.angle_gamma   90.00
#
_symmetry.space_group_name_H-M   'P 1'
#
loop_
_entity.id
_entity.type
_entity.pdbx_description
1 polymer ?
#
loop_
_entity_poly.entity_id
_entity_poly.type
_entity_poly.pdbx_seq_one_letter_code
_entity_poly.pdbx_strand_id
1 'polypeptide(L)'
;MSSIEIAIESLDDLLRCINLSSLLELSGWPKPGNIHRTKNFKDTSFEHFLAGISAIQPNLRVLCEKAFSTIESEEQSFSNIGLGVFFKESVINMMKWQKGGNVILGHILILAPLSSAASICLKLNKRSFT
;
A
#
# COMPACT_ATOMS: atom_id res chain seq x y z
N MET A 1 -7.62 -14.94 27.61
CA MET A 1 -7.61 -14.70 26.15
C MET A 1 -6.16 -14.60 25.74
N SER A 2 -5.73 -15.32 24.71
CA SER A 2 -4.36 -15.18 24.18
C SER A 2 -4.23 -13.81 23.51
N SER A 3 -3.29 -12.99 23.96
CA SER A 3 -2.93 -11.75 23.26
C SER A 3 -2.38 -12.08 21.88
N ILE A 4 -2.89 -11.42 20.84
CA ILE A 4 -2.33 -11.50 19.50
C ILE A 4 -1.29 -10.39 19.37
N GLU A 5 -0.04 -10.77 19.12
CA GLU A 5 1.05 -9.83 18.86
C GLU A 5 1.34 -9.70 17.36
N ILE A 6 1.54 -8.47 16.90
CA ILE A 6 1.97 -8.18 15.53
C ILE A 6 3.45 -8.58 15.38
N ALA A 7 3.73 -9.52 14.46
CA ALA A 7 5.07 -10.03 14.17
C ALA A 7 5.95 -9.11 13.28
N ILE A 8 5.52 -7.87 13.04
CA ILE A 8 6.26 -6.90 12.20
C ILE A 8 7.30 -6.20 13.09
N GLU A 9 8.58 -6.38 12.79
CA GLU A 9 9.67 -5.84 13.61
C GLU A 9 10.37 -4.62 12.98
N SER A 10 10.30 -4.49 11.66
CA SER A 10 10.98 -3.44 10.91
C SER A 10 10.08 -2.81 9.83
N LEU A 11 10.50 -1.64 9.33
CA LEU A 11 9.85 -1.03 8.16
C LEU A 11 9.96 -1.93 6.93
N ASP A 12 11.02 -2.70 6.80
CA ASP A 12 11.17 -3.64 5.68
C ASP A 12 10.17 -4.80 5.78
N ASP A 13 9.86 -5.29 6.97
CA ASP A 13 8.81 -6.30 7.16
C ASP A 13 7.44 -5.73 6.79
N LEU A 14 7.16 -4.50 7.24
CA LEU A 14 5.92 -3.80 6.88
C LEU A 14 5.82 -3.64 5.36
N LEU A 15 6.88 -3.22 4.69
CA LEU A 15 6.89 -3.04 3.23
C LEU A 15 6.73 -4.37 2.48
N ARG A 16 7.31 -5.47 2.99
CA ARG A 16 7.07 -6.82 2.44
C ARG A 16 5.60 -7.22 2.59
N CYS A 17 5.00 -6.98 3.76
CA CYS A 17 3.57 -7.24 4.00
C CYS A 17 2.68 -6.41 3.07
N ILE A 18 2.99 -5.12 2.91
CA ILE A 18 2.29 -4.22 2.00
C ILE A 18 2.35 -4.77 0.57
N ASN A 19 3.55 -5.06 0.06
CA ASN A 19 3.72 -5.59 -1.29
C ASN A 19 2.98 -6.92 -1.50
N LEU A 20 3.12 -7.85 -0.55
CA LEU A 20 2.44 -9.14 -0.60
C LEU A 20 0.92 -8.96 -0.59
N SER A 21 0.38 -8.06 0.24
CA SER A 21 -1.05 -7.78 0.29
C SER A 21 -1.59 -7.24 -1.03
N SER A 22 -0.85 -6.34 -1.70
CA SER A 22 -1.19 -5.83 -3.03
C SER A 22 -1.23 -6.96 -4.06
N LEU A 23 -0.22 -7.82 -4.07
CA LEU A 23 -0.15 -8.94 -5.02
C LEU A 23 -1.25 -9.99 -4.79
N LEU A 24 -1.64 -10.23 -3.53
CA LEU A 24 -2.72 -11.14 -3.17
C LEU A 24 -4.10 -10.58 -3.54
N GLU A 25 -4.36 -9.29 -3.29
CA GLU A 25 -5.60 -8.62 -3.70
C GLU A 25 -5.79 -8.70 -5.23
N LEU A 26 -4.71 -8.46 -5.97
CA LEU A 26 -4.71 -8.57 -7.43
C LEU A 26 -4.91 -10.02 -7.89
N SER A 27 -4.24 -10.98 -7.24
CA SER A 27 -4.26 -12.39 -7.64
C SER A 27 -5.53 -13.15 -7.23
N GLY A 28 -6.46 -12.51 -6.51
CA GLY A 28 -7.70 -13.12 -6.05
C GLY A 28 -8.52 -13.73 -7.19
N TRP A 29 -9.01 -14.96 -6.95
CA TRP A 29 -9.81 -15.73 -7.91
C TRP A 29 -10.86 -16.56 -7.16
N PRO A 30 -12.14 -16.58 -7.61
CA PRO A 30 -12.70 -15.82 -8.73
C PRO A 30 -12.86 -14.32 -8.44
N LYS A 31 -12.74 -13.48 -9.49
CA LYS A 31 -12.98 -12.02 -9.39
C LYS A 31 -14.05 -11.57 -10.41
N PRO A 32 -15.34 -11.86 -10.15
CA PRO A 32 -16.42 -11.58 -11.09
C PRO A 32 -16.45 -10.10 -11.50
N GLY A 33 -16.61 -9.85 -12.80
CA GLY A 33 -16.71 -8.48 -13.35
C GLY A 33 -15.38 -7.71 -13.42
N ASN A 34 -14.27 -8.26 -12.94
CA ASN A 34 -12.96 -7.61 -12.92
C ASN A 34 -11.93 -8.33 -13.79
N ILE A 35 -10.79 -7.67 -13.98
CA ILE A 35 -9.59 -8.28 -14.57
C ILE A 35 -8.96 -9.26 -13.58
N HIS A 36 -8.53 -10.41 -14.08
CA HIS A 36 -7.77 -11.42 -13.36
C HIS A 36 -6.97 -12.26 -14.37
N ARG A 37 -6.21 -13.24 -13.89
CA ARG A 37 -5.27 -14.05 -14.68
C ARG A 37 -5.80 -14.68 -15.98
N THR A 38 -7.12 -14.84 -16.11
CA THR A 38 -7.76 -15.52 -17.25
C THR A 38 -8.78 -14.63 -17.97
N LYS A 39 -8.92 -13.35 -17.59
CA LYS A 39 -9.84 -12.41 -18.21
C LYS A 39 -9.27 -10.99 -18.19
N ASN A 40 -9.13 -10.44 -19.39
CA ASN A 40 -8.69 -9.07 -19.64
C ASN A 40 -9.83 -8.22 -20.22
N PHE A 41 -9.68 -6.90 -20.17
CA PHE A 41 -10.43 -5.97 -21.01
C PHE A 41 -9.63 -5.64 -22.28
N LYS A 42 -10.24 -4.94 -23.23
CA LYS A 42 -9.63 -4.61 -24.53
C LYS A 42 -8.26 -3.94 -24.39
N ASP A 43 -8.15 -2.95 -23.51
CA ASP A 43 -6.96 -2.12 -23.36
C ASP A 43 -6.24 -2.33 -22.02
N THR A 44 -6.79 -3.16 -21.14
CA THR A 44 -6.28 -3.36 -19.78
C THR A 44 -6.18 -4.86 -19.47
N SER A 45 -4.98 -5.33 -19.10
CA SER A 45 -4.71 -6.71 -18.75
C SER A 45 -4.23 -6.85 -17.31
N PHE A 46 -4.18 -8.09 -16.81
CA PHE A 46 -3.65 -8.43 -15.49
C PHE A 46 -2.20 -7.93 -15.28
N GLU A 47 -1.37 -7.98 -16.31
CA GLU A 47 0.02 -7.53 -16.28
C GLU A 47 0.14 -6.02 -16.06
N HIS A 48 -0.82 -5.23 -16.55
CA HIS A 48 -0.86 -3.80 -16.27
C HIS A 48 -1.07 -3.53 -14.77
N PHE A 49 -1.84 -4.35 -14.07
CA PHE A 49 -1.99 -4.22 -12.61
C PHE A 49 -0.71 -4.63 -11.88
N LEU A 50 -0.05 -5.73 -12.29
CA LEU A 50 1.24 -6.14 -11.73
C LEU A 50 2.30 -5.04 -11.88
N ALA A 51 2.38 -4.45 -13.08
CA ALA A 51 3.27 -3.33 -13.36
C ALA A 51 2.90 -2.11 -12.52
N GLY A 52 1.61 -1.79 -12.38
CA GLY A 52 1.12 -0.70 -11.53
C GLY A 52 1.50 -0.87 -10.06
N ILE A 53 1.28 -2.06 -9.48
CA ILE A 53 1.64 -2.36 -8.09
C ILE A 53 3.15 -2.24 -7.89
N SER A 54 3.94 -2.79 -8.82
CA SER A 54 5.40 -2.74 -8.77
C SER A 54 5.91 -1.29 -8.85
N ALA A 55 5.29 -0.47 -9.69
CA ALA A 55 5.70 0.92 -9.92
C ALA A 55 5.53 1.82 -8.70
N ILE A 56 4.55 1.55 -7.82
CA ILE A 56 4.27 2.38 -6.65
C ILE A 56 5.04 1.96 -5.38
N GLN A 57 5.75 0.82 -5.40
CA GLN A 57 6.48 0.34 -4.21
C GLN A 57 7.52 1.35 -3.68
N PRO A 58 8.30 2.07 -4.53
CA PRO A 58 9.18 3.12 -4.04
C PRO A 58 8.42 4.27 -3.35
N ASN A 59 7.24 4.65 -3.85
CA ASN A 59 6.41 5.67 -3.22
C ASN A 59 5.93 5.22 -1.83
N LEU A 60 5.56 3.95 -1.68
CA LEU A 60 5.11 3.38 -0.40
C LEU A 60 6.23 3.37 0.62
N ARG A 61 7.46 3.02 0.22
CA ARG A 61 8.63 3.13 1.09
C ARG A 61 8.81 4.54 1.64
N VAL A 62 8.81 5.54 0.75
CA VAL A 62 8.96 6.95 1.14
C VAL A 62 7.83 7.38 2.09
N LEU A 63 6.59 6.95 1.85
CA LEU A 63 5.45 7.24 2.73
C LEU A 63 5.65 6.63 4.12
N CYS A 64 6.01 5.35 4.20
CA CYS A 64 6.22 4.63 5.46
C CYS A 64 7.38 5.20 6.26
N GLU A 65 8.52 5.47 5.61
CA GLU A 65 9.68 6.11 6.25
C GLU A 65 9.32 7.48 6.80
N LYS A 66 8.57 8.28 6.03
CA LYS A 66 8.12 9.59 6.47
C LYS A 66 7.13 9.50 7.64
N ALA A 67 6.16 8.59 7.59
CA ALA A 67 5.23 8.38 8.70
C ALA A 67 5.96 7.94 9.98
N PHE A 68 6.96 7.07 9.85
CA PHE A 68 7.78 6.59 10.95
C PHE A 68 8.67 7.69 11.56
N SER A 69 9.26 8.55 10.73
CA SER A 69 10.19 9.59 11.20
C SER A 69 9.52 10.87 11.69
N THR A 70 8.27 11.13 11.28
CA THR A 70 7.60 12.40 11.59
C THR A 70 6.77 12.35 12.86
N ILE A 71 6.35 11.16 13.33
CA ILE A 71 5.47 11.01 14.49
C ILE A 71 6.28 10.54 15.69
N GLU A 72 6.31 11.34 16.75
CA GLU A 72 6.96 10.98 18.02
C GLU A 72 5.95 10.60 19.12
N SER A 73 4.69 11.00 18.99
CA SER A 73 3.62 10.67 19.94
C SER A 73 2.24 10.58 19.27
N GLU A 74 1.27 10.01 19.98
CA GLU A 74 -0.11 9.84 19.51
C GLU A 74 -0.89 11.16 19.38
N GLU A 75 -0.48 12.17 20.14
CA GLU A 75 -1.14 13.47 20.22
C GLU A 75 -0.73 14.39 19.07
N GLN A 76 0.30 14.01 18.32
CA GLN A 76 0.83 14.80 17.23
C GLN A 76 -0.08 14.80 16.01
N SER A 77 -0.15 15.93 15.30
CA SER A 77 -0.88 16.03 14.05
C SER A 77 -0.29 15.13 12.96
N PHE A 78 -1.16 14.35 12.30
CA PHE A 78 -0.80 13.52 11.14
C PHE A 78 -0.70 14.28 9.81
N SER A 79 -0.93 15.59 9.81
CA SER A 79 -0.89 16.43 8.61
C SER A 79 0.46 16.36 7.87
N ASN A 80 1.55 16.23 8.62
CA ASN A 80 2.91 16.20 8.09
C ASN A 80 3.25 14.94 7.30
N ILE A 81 2.47 13.86 7.41
CA ILE A 81 2.66 12.62 6.63
C ILE A 81 2.58 12.92 5.13
N GLY A 82 1.65 13.81 4.72
CA GLY A 82 1.55 14.27 3.32
C GLY A 82 0.98 13.23 2.36
N LEU A 83 -0.15 12.61 2.72
CA LEU A 83 -0.86 11.62 1.88
C LEU A 83 -1.17 12.15 0.46
N GLY A 84 -1.51 13.43 0.34
CA GLY A 84 -1.80 14.04 -0.97
C GLY A 84 -0.61 13.98 -1.94
N VAL A 85 0.61 14.16 -1.43
CA VAL A 85 1.84 14.03 -2.24
C VAL A 85 2.01 12.59 -2.68
N PHE A 86 1.83 11.64 -1.74
CA PHE A 86 1.90 10.21 -2.07
C PHE A 86 0.89 9.81 -3.14
N PHE A 87 -0.38 10.26 -3.05
CA PHE A 87 -1.41 9.92 -4.02
C PHE A 87 -1.04 10.41 -5.42
N LYS A 88 -0.62 11.68 -5.52
CA LYS A 88 -0.21 12.27 -6.80
C LYS A 88 0.95 11.50 -7.42
N GLU A 89 2.03 11.30 -6.68
CA GLU A 89 3.24 10.65 -7.18
C GLU A 89 3.01 9.17 -7.52
N SER A 90 2.18 8.48 -6.74
CA SER A 90 1.83 7.07 -7.01
C SER A 90 1.00 6.92 -8.28
N VAL A 91 0.06 7.85 -8.54
CA VAL A 91 -0.71 7.85 -9.79
C VAL A 91 0.19 8.16 -10.98
N ILE A 92 1.11 9.12 -10.86
CA ILE A 92 2.09 9.44 -11.91
C ILE A 92 2.96 8.20 -12.22
N ASN A 93 3.51 7.53 -11.20
CA ASN A 93 4.33 6.33 -11.41
C ASN A 93 3.51 5.17 -11.96
N MET A 94 2.32 4.91 -11.45
CA MET A 94 1.41 3.90 -12.01
C MET A 94 1.17 4.15 -13.50
N MET A 95 0.86 5.37 -13.92
CA MET A 95 0.59 5.68 -15.33
C MET A 95 1.85 5.63 -16.21
N LYS A 96 3.03 5.91 -15.64
CA LYS A 96 4.31 5.93 -16.39
C LYS A 96 4.79 4.53 -16.76
N TRP A 97 4.56 3.54 -15.92
CA TRP A 97 5.16 2.20 -16.05
C TRP A 97 4.24 1.14 -16.69
N GLN A 98 3.02 1.52 -17.08
CA GLN A 98 2.08 0.65 -17.82
C GLN A 98 1.14 1.47 -18.70
N LYS A 99 0.45 0.82 -19.65
CA LYS A 99 -0.39 1.49 -20.67
C LYS A 99 -1.89 1.16 -20.58
N GLY A 100 -2.31 0.42 -19.56
CA GLY A 100 -3.70 0.02 -19.30
C GLY A 100 -4.59 1.07 -18.63
N GLY A 101 -4.13 2.33 -18.55
CA GLY A 101 -4.88 3.43 -17.94
C GLY A 101 -4.87 3.37 -16.41
N ASN A 102 -6.00 3.75 -15.79
CA ASN A 102 -6.16 3.69 -14.34
C ASN A 102 -6.43 2.25 -13.89
N VAL A 103 -5.37 1.59 -13.39
CA VAL A 103 -5.44 0.19 -12.96
C VAL A 103 -5.61 0.05 -11.44
N ILE A 104 -5.00 0.92 -10.62
CA ILE A 104 -4.93 0.71 -9.16
C ILE A 104 -5.20 1.97 -8.32
N LEU A 105 -5.91 2.98 -8.82
CA LEU A 105 -6.21 4.19 -8.01
C LEU A 105 -6.95 3.87 -6.70
N GLY A 106 -7.98 3.00 -6.74
CA GLY A 106 -8.71 2.61 -5.54
C GLY A 106 -7.82 1.92 -4.51
N HIS A 107 -6.91 1.06 -4.98
CA HIS A 107 -5.91 0.40 -4.14
C HIS A 107 -4.96 1.42 -3.48
N ILE A 108 -4.44 2.39 -4.25
CA ILE A 108 -3.58 3.47 -3.74
C ILE A 108 -4.27 4.27 -2.62
N LEU A 109 -5.55 4.64 -2.82
CA LEU A 109 -6.31 5.46 -1.87
C LEU A 109 -6.55 4.74 -0.53
N ILE A 110 -6.77 3.42 -0.56
CA ILE A 110 -6.99 2.61 0.64
C ILE A 110 -5.67 2.26 1.33
N LEU A 111 -4.65 1.88 0.55
CA LEU A 111 -3.41 1.35 1.09
C LEU A 111 -2.58 2.43 1.78
N ALA A 112 -2.61 3.68 1.32
CA ALA A 112 -1.80 4.77 1.89
C ALA A 112 -2.09 5.06 3.39
N PRO A 113 -3.35 5.31 3.81
CA PRO A 113 -3.63 5.55 5.22
C PRO A 113 -3.34 4.32 6.09
N LEU A 114 -3.61 3.11 5.60
CA LEU A 114 -3.30 1.86 6.32
C LEU A 114 -1.80 1.67 6.52
N SER A 115 -1.00 1.89 5.47
CA SER A 115 0.46 1.77 5.52
C SER A 115 1.07 2.83 6.45
N SER A 116 0.52 4.04 6.43
CA SER A 116 0.94 5.13 7.33
C SER A 116 0.62 4.78 8.79
N ALA A 117 -0.60 4.33 9.07
CA ALA A 117 -1.02 3.92 10.41
C ALA A 117 -0.18 2.75 10.94
N ALA A 118 0.08 1.75 10.11
CA ALA A 118 0.95 0.63 10.48
C ALA A 118 2.38 1.07 10.80
N SER A 119 2.93 2.02 10.03
CA SER A 119 4.26 2.60 10.28
C SER A 119 4.31 3.35 11.61
N ILE A 120 3.23 4.08 11.95
CA ILE A 120 3.08 4.79 13.23
C ILE A 120 2.96 3.80 14.39
N CYS A 121 2.14 2.76 14.27
CA CYS A 121 2.04 1.72 15.28
C CYS A 121 3.40 1.05 15.53
N LEU A 122 4.17 0.79 14.47
CA LEU A 122 5.52 0.26 14.59
C LEU A 122 6.45 1.23 15.35
N LYS A 123 6.44 2.53 15.00
CA LYS A 123 7.24 3.58 15.67
C LYS A 123 6.89 3.73 17.15
N LEU A 124 5.59 3.70 17.49
CA LEU A 124 5.08 3.84 18.86
C LEU A 124 5.07 2.52 19.63
N ASN A 125 5.61 1.44 19.05
CA ASN A 125 5.64 0.10 19.62
C ASN A 125 4.27 -0.46 20.05
N LYS A 126 3.22 -0.10 19.31
CA LYS A 126 1.84 -0.59 19.49
C LYS A 126 1.66 -1.92 18.78
N ARG A 127 2.01 -3.01 19.46
CA ARG A 127 2.04 -4.37 18.86
C ARG A 127 0.98 -5.33 19.39
N SER A 128 0.29 -4.99 20.48
CA SER A 128 -0.69 -5.86 21.12
C SER A 128 -2.12 -5.32 20.96
N PHE A 129 -3.04 -6.23 20.67
CA PHE A 129 -4.48 -5.98 20.77
C PHE A 129 -5.01 -6.83 21.92
N THR A 130 -5.59 -6.17 22.93
CA THR A 130 -6.30 -6.80 24.05
C THR A 130 -7.76 -7.00 23.75
#